data_AF-K1YIP8-F1
#
_entry.id   AF-K1YIP8-F1
#
_cell.length_a   1.000
_cell.length_b   1.000
_cell.length_c   1.000
_cell.angle_alpha   90.00
_cell.angle_beta   90.00
_cell.angle_gamma   90.00
#
_symmetry.space_group_name_H-M   'P 1'
#
loop_
_entity.id
_entity.type
_entity.pdbx_description
1 polymer ?
#
loop_
_entity_poly.entity_id
_entity_poly.type
_entity_poly.pdbx_seq_one_letter_code
_entity_poly.pdbx_strand_id
1 'polypeptide(L)'
;RRRECEACQKRFTSYERVEEILPMIVKKDGRRESFDRIKVIQGIKRACEKRPVSMETIEKMVDGIELELQEGTEKEVAASVIGQMVMQALHDTDAVAYVRFASVYRSFKDVNEFMDELKGLLKK
;
A
#
# COMPACT_ATOMS: atom_id res chain seq x y z
N ARG A 1 16.92 12.71 -24.25
CA ARG A 1 17.63 13.86 -24.87
C ARG A 1 18.59 13.38 -25.96
N ARG A 2 18.75 14.12 -27.09
CA ARG A 2 19.76 13.83 -28.12
C ARG A 2 21.11 14.39 -27.67
N ARG A 3 22.14 13.56 -27.58
CA ARG A 3 23.49 13.94 -27.18
C ARG A 3 24.48 13.59 -28.29
N GLU A 4 25.60 14.28 -28.33
CA GLU A 4 26.68 14.06 -29.30
C GLU A 4 27.99 13.83 -28.53
N CYS A 5 28.78 12.84 -28.96
CA CYS A 5 30.08 12.57 -28.35
C CYS A 5 31.12 13.55 -28.90
N GLU A 6 31.77 14.33 -28.05
CA GLU A 6 32.76 15.33 -28.49
C GLU A 6 34.03 14.71 -29.07
N ALA A 7 34.38 13.47 -28.69
CA ALA A 7 35.59 12.79 -29.16
C ALA A 7 35.43 12.07 -30.52
N CYS A 8 34.21 11.61 -30.87
CA CYS A 8 33.99 10.87 -32.11
C CYS A 8 32.78 11.35 -32.94
N GLN A 9 32.15 12.47 -32.54
CA GLN A 9 31.00 13.12 -33.19
C GLN A 9 29.79 12.22 -33.45
N LYS A 10 29.74 11.03 -32.82
CA LYS A 10 28.59 10.14 -32.92
C LYS A 10 27.44 10.69 -32.11
N ARG A 11 26.27 10.76 -32.75
CA ARG A 11 25.00 11.16 -32.13
C ARG A 11 24.34 9.94 -31.51
N PHE A 12 23.94 10.08 -30.24
CA PHE A 12 23.20 9.06 -29.52
C PHE A 12 21.96 9.67 -28.86
N THR A 13 20.88 8.90 -28.84
CA THR A 13 19.65 9.27 -28.14
C THR A 13 19.70 8.62 -26.77
N SER A 14 19.77 9.42 -25.71
CA SER A 14 19.58 8.92 -24.35
C SER A 14 18.10 8.98 -24.03
N TYR A 15 17.53 7.85 -23.65
CA TYR A 15 16.16 7.76 -23.11
C TYR A 15 16.26 8.02 -21.61
N GLU A 16 15.75 9.17 -21.15
CA GLU A 16 15.53 9.43 -19.73
C GLU A 16 14.20 8.76 -19.39
N ARG A 17 14.20 7.76 -18.51
CA ARG A 17 12.99 7.14 -17.96
C ARG A 17 12.90 7.55 -16.50
N VAL A 18 11.72 7.94 -16.04
CA VAL A 18 11.44 7.99 -14.60
C VAL A 18 11.46 6.54 -14.15
N GLU A 19 12.44 6.20 -13.33
CA GLU A 19 12.52 4.88 -12.71
C GLU A 19 11.54 4.93 -11.54
N GLU A 20 10.33 4.42 -11.74
CA GLU A 20 9.31 4.30 -10.69
C GLU A 20 9.73 3.19 -9.71
N ILE A 21 10.69 3.51 -8.86
CA ILE A 21 11.22 2.58 -7.87
C ILE A 21 10.30 2.64 -6.65
N LEU A 22 9.55 1.56 -6.41
CA LEU A 22 8.80 1.40 -5.17
C LEU A 22 9.77 1.33 -3.96
N PRO A 23 9.39 1.90 -2.81
CA PRO A 23 10.23 1.90 -1.62
C PRO A 23 10.42 0.50 -1.04
N MET A 24 11.51 0.34 -0.30
CA MET A 24 11.73 -0.84 0.53
C MET A 24 10.80 -0.79 1.74
N ILE A 25 10.20 -1.93 2.09
CA ILE A 25 9.26 -2.03 3.20
C ILE A 25 9.97 -2.49 4.46
N VAL A 26 9.93 -1.65 5.49
CA VAL A 26 10.47 -1.95 6.82
C VAL A 26 9.39 -2.61 7.68
N LYS A 27 9.58 -3.89 7.99
CA LYS A 27 8.66 -4.70 8.81
C LYS A 27 8.80 -4.35 10.29
N LYS A 28 7.83 -4.79 11.11
CA LYS A 28 7.82 -4.53 12.58
C LYS A 28 9.06 -5.08 13.30
N ASP A 29 9.68 -6.14 12.77
CA ASP A 29 10.93 -6.74 13.28
C ASP A 29 12.21 -6.04 12.78
N GLY A 30 12.08 -4.94 12.02
CA GLY A 30 13.18 -4.19 11.42
C GLY A 30 13.73 -4.79 10.13
N ARG A 31 13.17 -5.92 9.66
CA ARG A 31 13.56 -6.50 8.38
C ARG A 31 13.11 -5.61 7.22
N ARG A 32 13.95 -5.51 6.18
CA ARG A 32 13.64 -4.83 4.93
C ARG A 32 13.27 -5.85 3.88
N GLU A 33 12.14 -5.66 3.22
CA GLU A 33 11.72 -6.45 2.06
C GLU A 33 11.31 -5.53 0.92
N SER A 34 11.41 -5.98 -0.33
CA SER A 34 10.82 -5.25 -1.45
C SER A 34 9.29 -5.21 -1.29
N PHE A 35 8.66 -4.12 -1.74
CA PHE A 35 7.21 -4.09 -1.84
C PHE A 35 6.71 -5.26 -2.70
N ASP A 36 5.70 -5.96 -2.20
CA ASP A 36 5.10 -7.12 -2.87
C ASP A 36 3.59 -6.91 -2.96
N ARG A 37 3.16 -6.54 -4.15
CA ARG A 37 1.75 -6.30 -4.50
C ARG A 37 0.86 -7.49 -4.14
N ILE A 38 1.34 -8.71 -4.39
CA ILE A 38 0.55 -9.94 -4.21
C ILE A 38 0.24 -10.13 -2.72
N LYS A 39 1.20 -9.84 -1.82
CA LYS A 39 0.96 -9.89 -0.37
C LYS A 39 -0.14 -8.92 0.08
N VAL A 40 -0.15 -7.70 -0.46
CA VAL A 40 -1.17 -6.69 -0.13
C VAL A 40 -2.56 -7.15 -0.59
N ILE A 41 -2.67 -7.60 -1.85
CA ILE A 41 -3.92 -8.15 -2.40
C ILE A 41 -4.44 -9.30 -1.53
N GLN A 42 -3.58 -10.24 -1.15
CA GLN A 42 -3.97 -11.37 -0.31
C GLN A 42 -4.47 -10.93 1.07
N GLY A 43 -3.83 -9.92 1.68
CA GLY A 43 -4.27 -9.33 2.95
C GLY A 43 -5.66 -8.71 2.86
N ILE A 44 -5.90 -7.90 1.82
CA ILE A 44 -7.21 -7.27 1.57
C ILE A 44 -8.27 -8.33 1.26
N LYS A 45 -7.96 -9.29 0.38
CA LYS A 45 -8.88 -10.37 -0.01
C LYS A 45 -9.34 -11.18 1.20
N ARG A 46 -8.45 -11.45 2.15
CA ARG A 46 -8.79 -12.15 3.39
C ARG A 46 -9.73 -11.33 4.28
N ALA A 47 -9.55 -10.02 4.34
CA ALA A 47 -10.48 -9.14 5.07
C ALA A 47 -11.87 -9.08 4.41
N CYS A 48 -11.90 -9.05 3.07
CA CYS A 48 -13.11 -8.99 2.24
C CYS A 48 -13.83 -10.35 2.06
N GLU A 49 -13.41 -11.41 2.74
CA GLU A 49 -14.00 -12.75 2.54
C GLU A 49 -15.52 -12.76 2.84
N LYS A 50 -16.34 -13.28 1.90
CA LYS A 50 -17.82 -13.26 1.99
C LYS A 50 -18.42 -11.85 2.08
N ARG A 51 -17.70 -10.82 1.64
CA ARG A 51 -18.23 -9.45 1.46
C ARG A 51 -18.48 -9.17 -0.03
N PRO A 52 -19.41 -8.26 -0.38
CA PRO A 52 -19.69 -7.90 -1.76
C PRO A 52 -18.62 -6.93 -2.32
N VAL A 53 -17.34 -7.28 -2.20
CA VAL A 53 -16.22 -6.50 -2.74
C VAL A 53 -15.62 -7.28 -3.91
N SER A 54 -15.62 -6.67 -5.10
CA SER A 54 -15.09 -7.33 -6.30
C SER A 54 -13.56 -7.36 -6.28
N MET A 55 -12.97 -8.32 -7.01
CA MET A 55 -11.51 -8.34 -7.19
C MET A 55 -10.99 -7.08 -7.87
N GLU A 56 -11.77 -6.51 -8.80
CA GLU A 56 -11.43 -5.25 -9.47
C GLU A 56 -11.32 -4.08 -8.46
N THR A 57 -12.24 -4.00 -7.49
CA THR A 57 -12.15 -3.00 -6.42
C THR A 57 -10.89 -3.20 -5.59
N ILE A 58 -10.55 -4.44 -5.25
CA ILE A 58 -9.32 -4.75 -4.50
C ILE A 58 -8.08 -4.33 -5.29
N GLU A 59 -8.00 -4.65 -6.58
CA GLU A 59 -6.89 -4.26 -7.45
C GLU A 59 -6.75 -2.73 -7.51
N LYS A 60 -7.87 -2.01 -7.67
CA LYS A 60 -7.89 -0.53 -7.64
C LYS A 60 -7.38 0.06 -6.33
N MET A 61 -7.69 -0.55 -5.18
CA MET A 61 -7.13 -0.11 -3.90
C MET A 61 -5.60 -0.25 -3.88
N VAL A 62 -5.09 -1.37 -4.39
CA VAL A 62 -3.65 -1.63 -4.41
C VAL A 62 -2.94 -0.75 -5.42
N ASP A 63 -3.56 -0.45 -6.57
CA ASP A 63 -3.04 0.53 -7.53
C ASP A 63 -2.90 1.92 -6.90
N GLY A 64 -3.90 2.36 -6.13
CA GLY A 64 -3.83 3.62 -5.39
C GLY A 64 -2.70 3.64 -4.36
N ILE A 65 -2.50 2.52 -3.64
CA ILE A 65 -1.39 2.38 -2.69
C ILE A 65 -0.04 2.42 -3.40
N GLU A 66 0.11 1.74 -4.54
CA GLU A 66 1.35 1.78 -5.32
C GLU A 66 1.64 3.19 -5.82
N LEU A 67 0.63 3.89 -6.31
CA LEU A 67 0.77 5.28 -6.77
C LEU A 67 1.22 6.20 -5.63
N GLU A 68 0.58 6.14 -4.46
CA GLU A 68 0.99 6.94 -3.30
C GLU A 68 2.42 6.61 -2.84
N LEU A 69 2.83 5.34 -2.92
CA LEU A 69 4.21 4.93 -2.61
C LEU A 69 5.22 5.42 -3.66
N GLN A 70 4.84 5.50 -4.93
CA GLN A 70 5.66 6.02 -6.02
C GLN A 70 5.79 7.55 -5.97
N GLU A 71 4.73 8.26 -5.60
CA GLU A 71 4.74 9.71 -5.39
C GLU A 71 5.52 10.11 -4.14
N GLY A 72 5.64 9.19 -3.18
CA GLY A 72 6.50 9.34 -2.02
C GLY A 72 7.97 9.52 -2.40
N THR A 73 8.65 10.47 -1.75
CA THR A 73 10.11 10.67 -1.91
C THR A 73 10.94 9.73 -1.03
N GLU A 74 10.30 8.89 -0.22
CA GLU A 74 10.97 8.02 0.75
C GLU A 74 11.52 6.76 0.08
N LYS A 75 12.75 6.38 0.42
CA LYS A 75 13.36 5.13 -0.07
C LYS A 75 12.95 3.90 0.74
N GLU A 76 12.56 4.12 1.99
CA GLU A 76 12.12 3.09 2.92
C GLU A 76 10.80 3.54 3.55
N VAL A 77 9.80 2.67 3.54
CA VAL A 77 8.47 2.92 4.11
C VAL A 77 8.16 1.84 5.13
N ALA A 78 7.66 2.24 6.30
CA ALA A 78 7.26 1.26 7.31
C ALA A 78 6.01 0.48 6.85
N ALA A 79 5.98 -0.83 7.12
CA ALA A 79 4.82 -1.68 6.81
C ALA A 79 3.52 -1.20 7.48
N SER A 80 3.65 -0.40 8.54
CA SER A 80 2.53 0.27 9.20
C SER A 80 1.83 1.30 8.32
N VAL A 81 2.59 2.01 7.47
CA VAL A 81 2.04 3.02 6.55
C VAL A 81 1.14 2.34 5.53
N ILE A 82 1.61 1.26 4.90
CA ILE A 82 0.80 0.45 3.98
C ILE A 82 -0.47 -0.07 4.68
N GLY A 83 -0.34 -0.57 5.92
CA GLY A 83 -1.47 -1.02 6.70
C GLY A 83 -2.52 0.08 6.94
N GLN A 84 -2.08 1.31 7.21
CA GLN A 84 -2.96 2.47 7.36
C GLN A 84 -3.65 2.84 6.05
N MET A 85 -2.93 2.85 4.92
CA MET A 85 -3.52 3.15 3.61
C MET A 85 -4.59 2.12 3.24
N VAL A 86 -4.32 0.82 3.48
CA VAL A 86 -5.30 -0.25 3.29
C VAL A 86 -6.51 -0.07 4.21
N MET A 87 -6.28 0.28 5.48
CA MET A 87 -7.37 0.58 6.42
C MET A 87 -8.23 1.73 5.93
N GLN A 88 -7.64 2.81 5.43
CA GLN A 88 -8.39 3.95 4.90
C GLN A 88 -9.22 3.54 3.67
N ALA A 89 -8.63 2.82 2.72
CA ALA A 89 -9.34 2.35 1.54
C ALA A 89 -10.51 1.39 1.88
N LEU A 90 -10.29 0.49 2.86
CA LEU A 90 -11.33 -0.43 3.33
C LEU A 90 -12.44 0.27 4.12
N HIS A 91 -12.09 1.30 4.90
CA HIS A 91 -13.06 2.09 5.65
C HIS A 91 -14.12 2.68 4.72
N ASP A 92 -13.70 3.20 3.58
CA ASP A 92 -14.58 3.86 2.61
C ASP A 92 -15.33 2.86 1.72
N THR A 93 -14.92 1.59 1.73
CA THR A 93 -15.51 0.52 0.89
C THR A 93 -16.46 -0.40 1.65
N ASP A 94 -16.03 -0.96 2.79
CA ASP A 94 -16.81 -1.91 3.57
C ASP A 94 -16.37 -1.91 5.04
N ALA A 95 -17.26 -1.44 5.93
CA ALA A 95 -16.98 -1.35 7.36
C ALA A 95 -16.63 -2.72 7.99
N VAL A 96 -17.22 -3.82 7.52
CA VAL A 96 -16.93 -5.16 8.09
C VAL A 96 -15.53 -5.65 7.69
N ALA A 97 -15.15 -5.44 6.43
CA ALA A 97 -13.80 -5.73 5.94
C ALA A 97 -12.76 -4.87 6.65
N TYR A 98 -13.03 -3.57 6.85
CA TYR A 98 -12.19 -2.69 7.67
C TYR A 98 -11.92 -3.28 9.06
N VAL A 99 -12.99 -3.65 9.77
CA VAL A 99 -12.90 -4.19 11.13
C VAL A 99 -12.08 -5.49 11.18
N ARG A 100 -12.26 -6.38 10.19
CA ARG A 100 -11.48 -7.62 10.07
C ARG A 100 -10.01 -7.39 9.75
N PHE A 101 -9.71 -6.39 8.93
CA PHE A 101 -8.33 -6.04 8.64
C PHE A 101 -7.66 -5.40 9.86
N ALA A 102 -8.36 -4.47 10.52
CA ALA A 102 -7.91 -3.78 11.72
C ALA A 102 -7.57 -4.75 12.85
N SER A 103 -8.35 -5.84 13.00
CA SER A 103 -8.11 -6.83 14.06
C SER A 103 -6.76 -7.54 13.94
N VAL A 104 -6.33 -7.82 12.71
CA VAL A 104 -5.00 -8.41 12.44
C VAL A 104 -3.92 -7.36 12.59
N TYR A 105 -4.14 -6.16 12.03
CA TYR A 105 -3.12 -5.13 11.95
C TYR A 105 -2.75 -4.50 13.31
N ARG A 106 -3.75 -4.08 14.08
CA ARG A 106 -3.55 -3.45 15.40
C ARG A 106 -3.31 -4.46 16.51
N SER A 107 -3.58 -5.75 16.28
CA SER A 107 -3.40 -6.81 17.28
C SER A 107 -4.00 -6.40 18.63
N PHE A 108 -5.27 -6.00 18.61
CA PHE A 108 -5.98 -5.49 19.79
C PHE A 108 -5.76 -6.43 20.98
N LYS A 109 -5.35 -5.84 22.10
CA LYS A 109 -5.05 -6.63 23.31
C LYS A 109 -6.31 -7.02 24.06
N ASP A 110 -7.38 -6.23 23.89
CA ASP A 110 -8.64 -6.37 24.61
C ASP A 110 -9.84 -6.11 23.69
N VAL A 111 -10.95 -6.81 23.94
CA VAL A 111 -12.24 -6.60 23.27
C VAL A 111 -12.76 -5.18 23.48
N ASN A 112 -12.44 -4.54 24.60
CA ASN A 112 -12.85 -3.15 24.88
C ASN A 112 -12.18 -2.15 23.93
N GLU A 113 -10.89 -2.33 23.61
CA GLU A 113 -10.15 -1.50 22.66
C GLU A 113 -10.76 -1.59 21.25
N PHE A 114 -11.19 -2.79 20.87
CA PHE A 114 -11.92 -3.03 19.63
C PHE A 114 -13.30 -2.36 19.61
N MET A 115 -14.04 -2.42 20.72
CA MET A 115 -15.36 -1.78 20.84
C MET A 115 -15.27 -0.26 20.80
N ASP A 116 -14.23 0.34 21.36
CA ASP A 116 -14.04 1.80 21.31
C ASP A 116 -13.68 2.27 19.90
N GLU A 117 -12.89 1.52 19.16
CA GLU A 117 -12.64 1.79 17.74
C GLU A 117 -13.95 1.70 16.92
N LEU A 118 -14.78 0.69 17.17
CA LEU A 118 -16.10 0.54 16.54
C LEU A 118 -17.03 1.72 16.84
N LYS A 119 -17.02 2.22 18.08
CA LYS A 119 -17.79 3.43 18.43
C LYS A 119 -17.30 4.66 17.69
N GLY A 120 -15.99 4.75 17.41
CA GLY A 120 -15.40 5.80 16.57
C GLY A 120 -15.93 5.77 15.14
N LEU A 121 -16.07 4.58 14.56
CA LEU A 121 -16.63 4.38 13.21
C LEU A 121 -18.12 4.74 13.13
N LEU A 122 -18.90 4.39 14.17
CA LEU A 122 -20.35 4.61 14.21
C LEU A 122 -20.77 6.06 14.47
N LYS A 123 -19.83 6.94 14.83
CA LYS A 123 -20.08 8.35 15.18
C LYS A 123 -19.93 9.32 14.00
N LYS A 124 -19.70 8.83 12.78
CA LYS A 124 -19.64 9.62 11.55
C LYS A 124 -20.84 9.34 10.65
#